data_AF-A0A6J8A9V5-F1
#
_entry.id   AF-A0A6J8A9V5-F1
#
_cell.length_a   1.000
_cell.length_b   1.000
_cell.length_c   1.000
_cell.angle_alpha   90.00
_cell.angle_beta   90.00
_cell.angle_gamma   90.00
#
_symmetry.space_group_name_H-M   'P 1'
#
loop_
_entity.id
_entity.type
_entity.pdbx_description
1 polymer ?
#
loop_
_entity_poly.entity_id
_entity_poly.type
_entity_poly.pdbx_seq_one_letter_code
_entity_poly.pdbx_strand_id
1 'polypeptide(L)'
;MLSSFMSVNQEKTVGQWPLVKRFLKGIFNLKPSLPRCQRTWDVEVVLKYLKTLTPVYMLSLRVLSYKLVTLLLLLTGQRLQTIHSLDLDDITVTDSNIYIDVRSLLKCSKPGRHLQPIELPAFIEDNSLCIVTVLKEYLVRTSCFRKTQKLILSCIKPYSHVSKDTLGRWVKIVCKRLV
;
A
#
# COMPACT_ATOMS: atom_id res chain seq x y z
N MET A 1 8.08 22.95 11.41
CA MET A 1 7.22 23.01 12.61
C MET A 1 7.85 23.84 13.73
N LEU A 2 9.18 23.87 13.94
CA LEU A 2 9.79 24.79 14.92
C LEU A 2 9.47 26.29 14.69
N SER A 3 9.41 26.75 13.44
CA SER A 3 9.17 28.17 13.08
C SER A 3 7.79 28.71 13.47
N SER A 4 6.86 27.83 13.84
CA SER A 4 5.52 28.17 14.33
C SER A 4 5.46 28.35 15.84
N PHE A 5 6.43 27.79 16.58
CA PHE A 5 6.47 27.79 18.04
C PHE A 5 7.49 28.77 18.62
N MET A 6 8.50 29.16 17.83
CA MET A 6 9.46 30.18 18.24
C MET A 6 8.91 31.57 17.92
N SER A 7 8.55 32.33 18.94
CA SER A 7 8.36 33.78 18.89
C SER A 7 9.62 34.45 19.43
N VAL A 8 10.21 35.35 18.65
CA VAL A 8 11.33 36.19 19.11
C VAL A 8 10.75 37.56 19.37
N ASN A 9 10.47 37.83 20.66
CA ASN A 9 10.08 39.11 21.25
C ASN A 9 8.92 39.92 20.63
N GLN A 10 8.15 39.37 19.69
CA GLN A 10 6.94 39.99 19.13
C GLN A 10 5.87 38.94 18.77
N GLU A 11 4.60 39.36 18.71
CA GLU A 11 3.38 38.57 18.42
C GLU A 11 3.38 37.81 17.07
N LYS A 12 4.48 37.84 16.31
CA LYS A 12 4.61 37.18 15.00
C LYS A 12 5.63 36.04 15.07
N THR A 13 5.18 34.87 14.66
CA THR A 13 6.02 33.67 14.54
C THR A 13 7.15 33.88 13.53
N VAL A 14 8.32 33.24 13.74
CA VAL A 14 9.49 33.36 12.84
C VAL A 14 9.14 33.02 11.38
N GLY A 15 8.21 32.08 11.16
CA GLY A 15 7.74 31.73 9.81
C GLY A 15 6.94 32.84 9.09
N GLN A 16 6.46 33.84 9.81
CA GLN A 16 5.71 34.97 9.23
C GLN A 16 6.60 36.14 8.81
N TRP A 17 7.88 36.15 9.22
CA TRP A 17 8.81 37.24 8.93
C TRP A 17 9.08 37.36 7.42
N PRO A 18 8.98 38.56 6.83
CA PRO A 18 9.16 38.77 5.39
C PRO A 18 10.52 38.27 4.86
N LEU A 19 11.59 38.47 5.64
CA LEU A 19 12.94 38.04 5.26
C LEU A 19 13.06 36.51 5.17
N VAL A 20 12.53 35.79 6.17
CA VAL A 20 12.50 34.32 6.19
C VAL A 20 11.68 33.79 5.01
N LYS A 21 10.51 34.39 4.72
CA LYS A 21 9.71 34.04 3.54
C LYS A 21 10.46 34.28 2.23
N ARG A 22 11.13 35.43 2.07
CA ARG A 22 11.92 35.74 0.86
C ARG A 22 13.10 34.80 0.69
N PHE A 23 13.80 34.46 1.79
CA PHE A 23 14.90 33.50 1.78
C PHE A 23 14.44 32.10 1.37
N LEU A 24 13.36 31.57 1.98
CA LEU A 24 12.81 30.26 1.61
C LEU A 24 12.27 30.23 0.17
N LYS A 25 11.67 31.32 -0.31
CA LYS A 25 11.30 31.47 -1.73
C LYS A 25 12.53 31.46 -2.65
N GLY A 26 13.63 32.10 -2.25
CA GLY A 26 14.91 32.05 -2.96
C GLY A 26 15.45 30.63 -3.05
N ILE A 27 15.46 29.88 -1.94
CA ILE A 27 15.87 28.47 -1.92
C ILE A 27 14.98 27.64 -2.85
N PHE A 28 13.66 27.84 -2.82
CA PHE A 28 12.74 27.13 -3.71
C PHE A 28 13.00 27.45 -5.19
N ASN A 29 13.27 28.70 -5.54
CA ASN A 29 13.62 29.06 -6.92
C ASN A 29 14.96 28.44 -7.36
N LEU A 30 15.94 28.35 -6.46
CA LEU A 30 17.24 27.70 -6.73
C LEU A 30 17.12 26.18 -6.85
N LYS A 31 16.24 25.56 -6.06
CA LYS A 31 16.01 24.11 -6.02
C LYS A 31 14.50 23.84 -5.96
N PRO A 32 13.79 23.95 -7.10
CA PRO A 32 12.36 23.68 -7.12
C PRO A 32 12.13 22.22 -6.73
N SER A 33 11.08 21.98 -5.95
CA SER A 33 10.66 20.61 -5.60
C SER A 33 10.00 19.97 -6.82
N LEU A 34 10.82 19.54 -7.78
CA LEU A 34 10.36 18.83 -8.97
C LEU A 34 9.84 17.44 -8.58
N PRO A 35 8.83 16.91 -9.30
CA PRO A 35 8.37 15.55 -9.08
C PRO A 35 9.52 14.56 -9.29
N ARG A 36 9.81 13.74 -8.26
CA ARG A 36 10.89 12.75 -8.30
C ARG A 36 10.67 11.63 -9.33
N CYS A 37 9.42 11.36 -9.72
CA CYS A 37 9.09 10.38 -10.75
C CYS A 37 8.61 11.09 -12.01
N GLN A 38 9.47 11.14 -13.03
CA GLN A 38 9.12 11.65 -14.37
C GLN A 38 8.37 10.60 -15.21
N ARG A 39 8.47 9.32 -14.84
CA ARG A 39 7.83 8.21 -15.56
C ARG A 39 7.11 7.31 -14.59
N THR A 40 5.82 7.06 -14.84
CA THR A 40 5.04 6.03 -14.15
C THR A 40 5.29 4.68 -14.83
N TRP A 41 5.13 3.60 -14.06
CA TRP A 41 5.13 2.25 -14.62
C TRP A 41 3.83 2.01 -15.39
N ASP A 42 3.88 1.14 -16.38
CA ASP A 42 2.72 0.79 -17.20
C ASP A 42 1.85 -0.26 -16.49
N VAL A 43 0.63 0.12 -16.14
CA VAL A 43 -0.32 -0.73 -15.43
C VAL A 43 -0.79 -1.90 -16.29
N GLU A 44 -0.91 -1.68 -17.61
CA GLU A 44 -1.40 -2.71 -18.53
C GLU A 44 -0.42 -3.89 -18.58
N VAL A 45 0.88 -3.61 -18.63
CA VAL A 45 1.92 -4.64 -18.63
C VAL A 45 1.90 -5.46 -17.35
N VAL A 46 1.70 -4.80 -16.20
CA VAL A 46 1.58 -5.50 -14.90
C VAL A 46 0.34 -6.37 -14.86
N LEU A 47 -0.82 -5.84 -15.29
CA LEU A 47 -2.06 -6.62 -15.33
C LEU A 47 -1.92 -7.84 -16.26
N LYS A 48 -1.32 -7.66 -17.44
CA LYS A 48 -1.05 -8.74 -18.39
C LYS A 48 -0.21 -9.85 -17.77
N TYR A 49 0.85 -9.50 -17.05
CA TYR A 49 1.64 -10.49 -16.31
C TYR A 49 0.85 -11.16 -15.19
N LEU A 50 0.05 -10.42 -14.41
CA LEU A 50 -0.78 -11.00 -13.36
C LEU A 50 -1.82 -11.99 -13.90
N LYS A 51 -2.32 -11.79 -15.13
CA LYS A 51 -3.18 -12.76 -15.82
C LYS A 51 -2.45 -14.09 -16.07
N THR A 52 -1.18 -14.04 -16.48
CA THR A 52 -0.37 -15.27 -16.73
C THR A 52 -0.13 -16.10 -15.47
N LEU A 53 -0.27 -15.51 -14.28
CA LEU A 53 -0.18 -16.22 -13.00
C LEU A 53 -1.49 -16.95 -12.67
N THR A 54 -1.96 -17.78 -13.60
CA THR A 54 -3.09 -18.69 -13.43
C THR A 54 -2.72 -20.10 -13.87
N PRO A 55 -3.28 -21.14 -13.23
CA PRO A 55 -4.30 -21.08 -12.17
C PRO A 55 -3.72 -20.78 -10.77
N VAL A 56 -4.52 -20.13 -9.92
CA VAL A 56 -4.09 -19.67 -8.58
C VAL A 56 -3.65 -20.83 -7.68
N TYR A 57 -4.31 -21.99 -7.80
CA TYR A 57 -4.01 -23.18 -6.99
C TYR A 57 -2.66 -23.84 -7.32
N MET A 58 -2.04 -23.56 -8.46
CA MET A 58 -0.71 -24.11 -8.80
C MET A 58 0.44 -23.18 -8.41
N LEU A 59 0.16 -21.94 -8.02
CA LEU A 59 1.20 -20.97 -7.70
C LEU A 59 1.95 -21.36 -6.42
N SER A 60 3.23 -21.02 -6.33
CA SER A 60 3.92 -21.07 -5.04
C SER A 60 3.36 -19.99 -4.10
N LEU A 61 3.40 -20.23 -2.77
CA LEU A 61 2.96 -19.23 -1.78
C LEU A 61 3.60 -17.86 -2.02
N ARG A 62 4.88 -17.85 -2.41
CA ARG A 62 5.62 -16.62 -2.72
C ARG A 62 5.01 -15.84 -3.88
N VAL A 63 4.75 -16.50 -5.00
CA VAL A 63 4.17 -15.87 -6.19
C VAL A 63 2.72 -15.45 -5.93
N LEU A 64 1.97 -16.27 -5.18
CA LEU A 64 0.62 -15.95 -4.73
C LEU A 64 0.60 -14.67 -3.86
N SER A 65 1.51 -14.54 -2.90
CA SER A 65 1.65 -13.34 -2.09
C SER A 65 2.00 -12.11 -2.93
N TYR A 66 2.86 -12.26 -3.94
CA TYR A 66 3.21 -11.15 -4.83
C TYR A 66 1.99 -10.67 -5.59
N LYS A 67 1.26 -11.60 -6.21
CA LYS A 67 0.01 -11.34 -6.95
C LYS A 67 -1.02 -10.63 -6.08
N LEU A 68 -1.25 -11.14 -4.87
CA LEU A 68 -2.19 -10.56 -3.91
C LEU A 68 -1.81 -9.12 -3.55
N VAL A 69 -0.56 -8.87 -3.15
CA VAL A 69 -0.10 -7.54 -2.73
C VAL A 69 -0.17 -6.54 -3.87
N THR A 70 0.21 -6.94 -5.08
CA THR A 70 0.13 -6.07 -6.26
C THR A 70 -1.31 -5.76 -6.65
N LEU A 71 -2.22 -6.74 -6.60
CA LEU A 71 -3.63 -6.51 -6.89
C LEU A 71 -4.29 -5.60 -5.85
N LEU A 72 -4.03 -5.82 -4.55
CA LEU A 72 -4.51 -4.92 -3.51
C LEU A 72 -4.00 -3.49 -3.72
N LEU A 73 -2.73 -3.31 -4.07
CA LEU A 73 -2.18 -1.98 -4.32
C LEU A 73 -2.84 -1.29 -5.52
N LEU A 74 -3.04 -2.05 -6.60
CA LEU A 74 -3.68 -1.56 -7.82
C LEU A 74 -5.14 -1.18 -7.62
N LEU A 75 -5.92 -2.08 -7.01
CA LEU A 75 -7.36 -1.92 -6.88
C LEU A 75 -7.73 -0.89 -5.82
N THR A 76 -7.00 -0.84 -4.71
CA THR A 76 -7.33 0.08 -3.60
C THR A 76 -6.74 1.48 -3.80
N GLY A 77 -5.70 1.62 -4.64
CA GLY A 77 -4.93 2.86 -4.78
C GLY A 77 -4.24 3.32 -3.48
N GLN A 78 -4.19 2.46 -2.46
CA GLN A 78 -3.66 2.82 -1.14
C GLN A 78 -2.13 2.80 -1.12
N ARG A 79 -1.55 3.46 -0.11
CA ARG A 79 -0.11 3.33 0.14
C ARG A 79 0.20 1.96 0.71
N LEU A 80 1.42 1.50 0.45
CA LEU A 80 1.92 0.24 0.98
C LEU A 80 1.91 0.16 2.53
N GLN A 81 1.97 1.31 3.21
CA GLN A 81 1.78 1.37 4.67
C GLN A 81 0.40 0.84 5.11
N THR A 82 -0.64 1.08 4.31
CA THR A 82 -2.02 0.70 4.58
C THR A 82 -2.19 -0.79 4.40
N ILE A 83 -1.63 -1.35 3.32
CA ILE A 83 -1.64 -2.79 3.06
C ILE A 83 -0.89 -3.55 4.17
N HIS A 84 0.23 -2.99 4.65
CA HIS A 84 0.98 -3.57 5.75
C HIS A 84 0.24 -3.55 7.09
N SER A 85 -0.63 -2.55 7.32
CA SER A 85 -1.35 -2.45 8.59
C SER A 85 -2.51 -3.44 8.69
N LEU A 86 -3.02 -3.98 7.57
CA LEU A 86 -4.19 -4.85 7.52
C LEU A 86 -4.04 -6.10 8.39
N ASP A 87 -5.03 -6.30 9.25
CA ASP A 87 -5.23 -7.51 10.03
C ASP A 87 -6.40 -8.32 9.46
N LEU A 88 -6.52 -9.57 9.89
CA LEU A 88 -7.62 -10.45 9.45
C LEU A 88 -8.96 -10.04 10.04
N ASP A 89 -8.96 -9.52 11.26
CA ASP A 89 -10.17 -9.06 11.96
C ASP A 89 -10.83 -7.87 11.25
N ASP A 90 -10.03 -7.15 10.44
CA ASP A 90 -10.44 -6.01 9.63
C ASP A 90 -10.99 -6.42 8.25
N ILE A 91 -10.94 -7.72 7.90
CA ILE A 91 -11.27 -8.21 6.56
C ILE A 91 -12.47 -9.14 6.64
N THR A 92 -13.53 -8.80 5.90
CA THR A 92 -14.65 -9.70 5.67
C THR A 92 -14.69 -10.09 4.19
N VAL A 93 -14.70 -11.40 3.95
CA VAL A 93 -14.67 -11.97 2.59
C VAL A 93 -16.02 -12.63 2.33
N THR A 94 -16.74 -12.16 1.32
CA THR A 94 -17.94 -12.81 0.79
C THR A 94 -17.62 -13.47 -0.56
N ASP A 95 -18.58 -14.16 -1.15
CA ASP A 95 -18.41 -14.75 -2.48
C ASP A 95 -18.34 -13.70 -3.59
N SER A 96 -19.03 -12.58 -3.39
CA SER A 96 -19.11 -11.48 -4.34
C SER A 96 -18.12 -10.37 -4.05
N ASN A 97 -17.79 -10.05 -2.79
CA ASN A 97 -17.01 -8.87 -2.43
C ASN A 97 -16.01 -9.14 -1.29
N ILE A 98 -15.02 -8.27 -1.16
CA ILE A 98 -14.17 -8.15 0.04
C ILE A 98 -14.39 -6.77 0.64
N TYR A 99 -14.64 -6.70 1.94
CA TYR A 99 -14.66 -5.46 2.70
C TYR A 99 -13.46 -5.40 3.64
N ILE A 100 -12.78 -4.26 3.67
CA ILE A 100 -11.59 -4.04 4.49
C ILE A 100 -11.75 -2.75 5.31
N ASP A 101 -11.81 -2.90 6.63
CA ASP A 101 -11.90 -1.80 7.59
C ASP A 101 -10.51 -1.41 8.09
N VAL A 102 -9.96 -0.28 7.66
CA VAL A 102 -8.61 0.11 8.08
C VAL A 102 -8.60 0.81 9.43
N ARG A 103 -8.67 0.06 10.54
CA ARG A 103 -8.80 0.63 11.89
C ARG A 103 -7.54 1.32 12.43
N SER A 104 -6.38 1.01 11.87
CA SER A 104 -5.10 1.59 12.30
C SER A 104 -4.93 3.07 11.95
N LEU A 105 -4.22 3.82 12.79
CA LEU A 105 -3.82 5.20 12.48
C LEU A 105 -2.77 5.21 11.36
N LEU A 106 -3.13 5.78 10.22
CA LEU A 106 -2.25 5.99 9.09
C LEU A 106 -1.58 7.36 9.16
N LYS A 107 -0.47 7.54 8.46
CA LYS A 107 0.20 8.85 8.33
C LYS A 107 -0.73 9.96 7.81
N CYS A 108 -1.77 9.60 7.07
CA CYS A 108 -2.74 10.54 6.49
C CYS A 108 -4.03 10.65 7.31
N SER A 109 -4.16 9.92 8.42
CA SER A 109 -5.28 10.05 9.34
C SER A 109 -5.26 11.44 9.98
N LYS A 110 -6.45 12.02 10.18
CA LYS A 110 -6.64 13.29 10.88
C LYS A 110 -7.65 13.08 12.00
N PRO A 111 -7.59 13.84 13.10
CA PRO A 111 -8.66 13.85 14.09
C PRO A 111 -10.01 14.10 13.40
N GLY A 112 -11.01 13.26 13.70
CA GLY A 112 -12.35 13.34 13.11
C GLY A 112 -12.49 12.84 11.66
N ARG A 113 -11.42 12.39 11.00
CA ARG A 113 -11.49 11.83 9.64
C ARG A 113 -10.73 10.51 9.54
N HIS A 114 -11.49 9.43 9.52
CA HIS A 114 -11.01 8.08 9.30
C HIS A 114 -11.04 7.70 7.82
N LEU A 115 -10.29 6.67 7.44
CA LEU A 115 -10.39 6.12 6.08
C LEU A 115 -11.73 5.39 5.95
N GLN A 116 -12.42 5.57 4.82
CA GLN A 116 -13.63 4.78 4.56
C GLN A 116 -13.25 3.30 4.37
N PRO A 117 -14.16 2.37 4.72
CA PRO A 117 -14.01 0.96 4.39
C PRO A 117 -13.72 0.80 2.90
N ILE A 118 -12.79 -0.11 2.58
CA ILE A 118 -12.42 -0.39 1.21
C ILE A 118 -13.26 -1.58 0.75
N GLU A 119 -14.02 -1.36 -0.33
CA GLU A 119 -14.85 -2.40 -0.94
C GLU A 119 -14.21 -2.85 -2.26
N LEU A 120 -13.98 -4.14 -2.39
CA LEU A 120 -13.39 -4.75 -3.59
C LEU A 120 -14.33 -5.83 -4.13
N PRO A 121 -15.06 -5.56 -5.23
CA PRO A 121 -15.93 -6.56 -5.83
C PRO A 121 -15.13 -7.66 -6.55
N ALA A 122 -15.71 -8.84 -6.62
CA ALA A 122 -15.20 -9.95 -7.41
C ALA A 122 -15.21 -9.56 -8.89
N PHE A 123 -14.13 -9.94 -9.58
CA PHE A 123 -14.04 -9.71 -11.00
C PHE A 123 -14.55 -10.95 -11.74
N ILE A 124 -15.83 -10.93 -12.11
CA ILE A 124 -16.54 -12.04 -12.74
C ILE A 124 -16.06 -12.24 -14.19
N GLU A 125 -15.72 -11.15 -14.88
CA GLU A 125 -15.30 -11.18 -16.29
C GLU A 125 -13.96 -11.91 -16.50
N ASP A 126 -13.04 -11.80 -15.55
CA ASP A 126 -11.74 -12.47 -15.63
C ASP A 126 -11.31 -13.01 -14.27
N ASN A 127 -11.58 -14.29 -14.05
CA ASN A 127 -11.22 -14.97 -12.82
C ASN A 127 -9.69 -14.98 -12.57
N SER A 128 -8.88 -14.74 -13.62
CA SER A 128 -7.42 -14.65 -13.47
C SER A 128 -6.97 -13.45 -12.65
N LEU A 129 -7.74 -12.37 -12.62
CA LEU A 129 -7.45 -11.14 -11.87
C LEU A 129 -8.35 -10.95 -10.65
N CYS A 130 -9.26 -11.89 -10.39
CA CYS A 130 -10.20 -11.76 -9.29
C CYS A 130 -9.47 -11.78 -7.94
N ILE A 131 -9.55 -10.66 -7.21
CA ILE A 131 -8.91 -10.53 -5.90
C ILE A 131 -9.55 -11.45 -4.86
N VAL A 132 -10.86 -11.73 -4.98
CA VAL A 132 -11.60 -12.61 -4.07
C VAL A 132 -11.04 -14.03 -4.12
N THR A 133 -10.82 -14.58 -5.31
CA THR A 133 -10.28 -15.93 -5.47
C THR A 133 -8.83 -16.03 -4.99
N VAL A 134 -8.01 -15.03 -5.32
CA VAL A 134 -6.61 -14.94 -4.86
C VAL A 134 -6.52 -14.85 -3.34
N LEU A 135 -7.36 -14.01 -2.71
CA LEU A 135 -7.38 -13.83 -1.26
C LEU A 135 -7.86 -15.09 -0.55
N LYS A 136 -8.95 -15.73 -1.01
CA LYS A 136 -9.46 -16.98 -0.45
C LYS A 136 -8.41 -18.08 -0.48
N GLU A 137 -7.78 -18.29 -1.63
CA GLU A 137 -6.72 -19.31 -1.78
C GLU A 137 -5.53 -19.01 -0.86
N TYR A 138 -5.13 -17.74 -0.74
CA TYR A 138 -4.06 -17.34 0.16
C TYR A 138 -4.41 -17.58 1.64
N LEU A 139 -5.64 -17.28 2.07
CA LEU A 139 -6.11 -17.52 3.43
C LEU A 139 -6.15 -19.01 3.76
N VAL A 140 -6.64 -19.85 2.84
CA VAL A 140 -6.67 -21.31 3.00
C VAL A 140 -5.26 -21.84 3.23
N ARG A 141 -4.29 -21.46 2.39
CA ARG A 141 -2.90 -21.93 2.54
C ARG A 141 -2.20 -21.44 3.78
N THR A 142 -2.46 -20.20 4.18
CA THR A 142 -1.80 -19.61 5.34
C THR A 142 -2.41 -20.04 6.67
N SER A 143 -3.66 -20.52 6.66
CA SER A 143 -4.38 -20.97 7.86
C SER A 143 -3.59 -21.98 8.70
N CYS A 144 -2.89 -22.92 8.05
CA CYS A 144 -2.21 -24.03 8.72
C CYS A 144 -0.99 -23.63 9.56
N PHE A 145 -0.36 -22.48 9.28
CA PHE A 145 0.91 -22.09 9.92
C PHE A 145 0.91 -20.65 10.45
N ARG A 146 -0.23 -19.97 10.39
CA ARG A 146 -0.36 -18.58 10.83
C ARG A 146 -0.33 -18.50 12.36
N LYS A 147 0.54 -17.62 12.87
CA LYS A 147 0.68 -17.30 14.30
C LYS A 147 0.36 -15.84 14.64
N THR A 148 0.05 -15.03 13.63
CA THR A 148 -0.15 -13.58 13.74
C THR A 148 -1.42 -13.17 13.02
N GLN A 149 -2.10 -12.13 13.52
CA GLN A 149 -3.32 -11.59 12.90
C GLN A 149 -3.08 -10.74 11.65
N LYS A 150 -1.81 -10.44 11.33
CA LYS A 150 -1.44 -9.72 10.11
C LYS A 150 -1.84 -10.51 8.87
N LEU A 151 -2.43 -9.82 7.90
CA LEU A 151 -2.85 -10.43 6.64
C LEU A 151 -1.65 -11.06 5.91
N ILE A 152 -0.58 -10.28 5.71
CA ILE A 152 0.55 -10.69 4.88
C ILE A 152 1.67 -11.31 5.73
N LEU A 153 2.03 -12.54 5.37
CA LEU A 153 3.06 -13.33 6.05
C LEU A 153 4.29 -13.51 5.16
N SER A 154 5.43 -13.74 5.79
CA SER A 154 6.67 -14.10 5.11
C SER A 154 6.48 -15.40 4.35
N CYS A 155 7.12 -15.53 3.20
CA CYS A 155 7.09 -16.76 2.41
C CYS A 155 8.15 -17.78 2.87
N ILE A 156 8.90 -17.47 3.93
CA ILE A 156 10.01 -18.28 4.46
C ILE A 156 9.75 -18.51 5.96
N LYS A 157 10.02 -19.72 6.45
CA LYS A 157 9.98 -20.04 7.89
C LYS A 157 10.83 -19.02 8.67
N PRO A 158 10.35 -18.47 9.80
CA PRO A 158 9.24 -18.93 10.63
C PRO A 158 7.84 -18.39 10.23
N TYR A 159 7.64 -17.87 9.02
CA TYR A 159 6.35 -17.33 8.53
C TYR A 159 5.80 -16.18 9.39
N SER A 160 6.70 -15.32 9.88
CA SER A 160 6.34 -14.11 10.61
C SER A 160 5.66 -13.07 9.72
N HIS A 161 5.09 -12.03 10.32
CA HIS A 161 4.62 -10.86 9.58
C HIS A 161 5.76 -10.22 8.76
N VAL A 162 5.40 -9.58 7.65
CA VAL A 162 6.34 -9.00 6.69
C VAL A 162 6.52 -7.52 6.96
N SER A 163 7.76 -7.02 6.83
CA SER A 163 8.02 -5.57 6.92
C SER A 163 7.53 -4.79 5.69
N LYS A 164 7.26 -3.50 5.86
CA LYS A 164 6.89 -2.59 4.75
C LYS A 164 7.93 -2.64 3.61
N ASP A 165 9.22 -2.63 3.92
CA ASP A 165 10.27 -2.67 2.90
C ASP A 165 10.23 -3.95 2.06
N THR A 166 9.89 -5.07 2.69
CA THR A 166 9.81 -6.37 2.02
C THR A 166 8.62 -6.41 1.05
N LEU A 167 7.45 -5.90 1.44
CA LEU A 167 6.32 -5.74 0.52
C LEU A 167 6.69 -4.82 -0.65
N GLY A 168 7.40 -3.72 -0.38
CA GLY A 168 7.89 -2.82 -1.42
C GLY A 168 8.84 -3.51 -2.40
N ARG A 169 9.71 -4.42 -1.91
CA ARG A 169 10.58 -5.24 -2.75
C ARG A 169 9.76 -6.21 -3.62
N TRP A 170 8.69 -6.81 -3.10
CA TRP A 170 7.84 -7.72 -3.87
C TRP A 170 7.17 -7.01 -5.05
N VAL A 171 6.59 -5.83 -4.81
CA VAL A 171 6.00 -5.00 -5.88
C VAL A 171 7.07 -4.64 -6.91
N LYS A 172 8.26 -4.23 -6.47
CA LYS A 172 9.39 -3.94 -7.39
C LYS A 172 9.82 -5.17 -8.20
N ILE A 173 9.81 -6.37 -7.64
CA ILE A 173 10.14 -7.60 -8.37
C ILE A 173 9.12 -7.85 -9.48
N VAL A 174 7.83 -7.65 -9.18
CA VAL A 174 6.77 -7.78 -10.19
C VAL A 174 6.95 -6.73 -11.30
N CYS A 175 7.20 -5.47 -10.96
CA CYS A 175 7.42 -4.43 -11.96
C CYS A 175 8.71 -4.62 -12.76
N LYS A 176 9.80 -5.12 -12.14
CA LYS A 176 11.09 -5.34 -12.83
C LYS A 176 11.10 -6.54 -13.75
N ARG A 177 10.23 -7.54 -13.56
CA ARG A 177 10.13 -8.69 -14.48
C ARG A 177 9.55 -8.32 -15.85
N LEU A 178 9.14 -7.07 -16.03
CA LEU A 178 8.37 -6.57 -17.16
C LEU A 178 9.14 -5.54 -17.99
N VAL A 179 10.40 -5.27 -17.62
CA VAL A 179 11.36 -4.39 -18.28
C VAL A 179 12.63 -5.20 -18.52
#